data_AF-A0AAN9FKE8-F1
#
_entry.id   AF-A0AAN9FKE8-F1
#
_cell.length_a   1.000
_cell.length_b   1.000
_cell.length_c   1.000
_cell.angle_alpha   90.00
_cell.angle_beta   90.00
_cell.angle_gamma   90.00
#
_symmetry.space_group_name_H-M   'P 1'
#
loop_
_entity.id
_entity.type
_entity.pdbx_description
1 polymer ?
#
loop_
_entity_poly.entity_id
_entity_poly.type
_entity_poly.pdbx_seq_one_letter_code
_entity_poly.pdbx_strand_id
1 'polypeptide(L)'
;MASSSVITPEDVLESLMNDGTIDALRLKIINQLKANEELKSTTIKMAEQSKVLNTPGAEKQTKRELFDALRQELEASVLEKASKSVWDLILDNNGLGKEISETVERVFCRLSGQEPPLFPLPNGEPQPDKEADRRKEKGKGKQKENENANSITPSKKRSFGELNLEGADETVTRSSDPTAALEGSGKSPLSISKT
;
A
#
# COMPACT_ATOMS: atom_id res chain seq x y z
N MET A 1 -4.02 -3.79 -38.81
CA MET A 1 -2.86 -4.33 -38.10
C MET A 1 -2.93 -3.82 -36.67
N ALA A 2 -3.53 -4.56 -35.75
CA ALA A 2 -3.47 -4.20 -34.33
C ALA A 2 -2.06 -4.54 -33.86
N SER A 3 -1.22 -3.53 -33.68
CA SER A 3 0.09 -3.69 -33.04
C SER A 3 -0.15 -4.25 -31.64
N SER A 4 0.22 -5.51 -31.41
CA SER A 4 0.31 -6.07 -30.06
C SER A 4 1.52 -5.44 -29.37
N SER A 5 1.40 -4.14 -29.06
CA SER A 5 2.36 -3.48 -28.20
C SER A 5 2.14 -4.06 -26.81
N VAL A 6 3.21 -4.59 -26.22
CA VAL A 6 3.19 -5.01 -24.83
C VAL A 6 2.84 -3.78 -23.99
N ILE A 7 1.70 -3.82 -23.31
CA ILE A 7 1.29 -2.75 -22.40
C ILE A 7 2.23 -2.76 -21.20
N THR A 8 2.83 -1.61 -20.93
CA THR A 8 3.72 -1.41 -19.79
C THR A 8 2.96 -0.85 -18.59
N PRO A 9 3.45 -1.01 -17.36
CA PRO A 9 2.88 -0.35 -16.18
C PRO A 9 2.80 1.17 -16.33
N GLU A 10 3.77 1.78 -17.02
CA GLU A 10 3.80 3.21 -17.31
C GLU A 10 2.64 3.65 -18.20
N ASP A 11 2.26 2.85 -19.20
CA ASP A 11 1.09 3.14 -20.06
C ASP A 11 -0.22 3.15 -19.25
N VAL A 12 -0.36 2.23 -18.29
CA VAL A 12 -1.51 2.15 -17.39
C VAL A 12 -1.55 3.37 -16.47
N LEU A 13 -0.40 3.73 -15.90
CA LEU A 13 -0.28 4.88 -15.00
C LEU A 13 -0.59 6.20 -15.74
N GLU A 14 -0.03 6.38 -16.93
CA GLU A 14 -0.28 7.55 -17.78
C GLU A 14 -1.77 7.66 -18.12
N SER A 15 -2.43 6.56 -18.46
CA SER A 15 -3.88 6.56 -18.70
C SER A 15 -4.67 6.99 -17.46
N LEU A 16 -4.33 6.47 -16.27
CA LEU A 16 -5.01 6.78 -15.01
C LEU A 16 -4.80 8.23 -14.54
N MET A 17 -3.62 8.80 -14.85
CA MET A 17 -3.32 10.21 -14.59
C MET A 17 -4.12 11.13 -15.49
N ASN A 18 -4.26 10.78 -16.77
CA ASN A 18 -4.90 11.64 -17.77
C ASN A 18 -6.43 11.60 -17.73
N ASP A 19 -7.05 10.51 -17.26
CA ASP A 19 -8.52 10.39 -17.16
C ASP A 19 -9.09 10.86 -15.81
N GLY A 20 -8.24 11.35 -14.90
CA GLY A 20 -8.63 11.86 -13.58
C GLY A 20 -8.98 10.77 -12.56
N THR A 21 -8.76 9.50 -12.89
CA THR A 21 -9.04 8.38 -11.98
C THR A 21 -8.18 8.44 -10.72
N ILE A 22 -6.90 8.83 -10.83
CA ILE A 22 -6.02 8.97 -9.66
C ILE A 22 -6.55 10.04 -8.70
N ASP A 23 -7.02 11.17 -9.22
CA ASP A 23 -7.58 12.23 -8.38
C ASP A 23 -8.90 11.80 -7.72
N ALA A 24 -9.73 11.04 -8.44
CA ALA A 24 -10.95 10.47 -7.88
C ALA A 24 -10.65 9.47 -6.74
N LEU A 25 -9.65 8.60 -6.91
CA LEU A 25 -9.18 7.68 -5.88
C LEU A 25 -8.59 8.43 -4.68
N ARG A 26 -7.76 9.45 -4.92
CA ARG A 26 -7.22 10.32 -3.88
C ARG A 26 -8.34 10.99 -3.08
N LEU A 27 -9.37 11.50 -3.75
CA LEU A 27 -10.52 12.11 -3.10
C LEU A 27 -11.30 11.11 -2.24
N LYS A 28 -11.48 9.86 -2.71
CA LYS A 28 -12.08 8.78 -1.91
C LYS A 28 -11.27 8.47 -0.66
N ILE A 29 -9.94 8.34 -0.77
CA ILE A 29 -9.04 8.13 0.37
C ILE A 29 -9.21 9.26 1.40
N ILE A 30 -9.16 10.52 0.94
CA ILE A 30 -9.32 11.69 1.82
C ILE A 30 -10.67 11.66 2.52
N ASN A 31 -11.76 11.36 1.81
CA ASN A 31 -13.10 11.33 2.39
C ASN A 31 -13.26 10.22 3.44
N GLN A 32 -12.71 9.03 3.18
CA GLN A 32 -12.71 7.95 4.18
C GLN A 32 -11.87 8.31 5.41
N LEU A 33 -10.69 8.91 5.23
CA LEU A 33 -9.89 9.39 6.35
C LEU A 33 -10.62 10.46 7.17
N LYS A 34 -11.28 11.42 6.51
CA LYS A 34 -12.08 12.45 7.17
C LYS A 34 -13.31 11.89 7.88
N ALA A 35 -13.80 10.73 7.48
CA ALA A 35 -14.91 10.03 8.12
C ALA A 35 -14.45 9.04 9.20
N ASN A 36 -13.14 8.82 9.37
CA ASN A 36 -12.61 7.89 10.35
C ASN A 36 -12.76 8.45 11.79
N GLU A 37 -13.75 7.93 12.51
CA GLU A 37 -14.03 8.34 13.90
C GLU A 37 -12.96 7.89 14.89
N GLU A 38 -12.26 6.79 14.64
CA GLU A 38 -11.17 6.33 15.51
C GLU A 38 -9.98 7.30 15.46
N LEU A 39 -9.61 7.74 14.24
CA LEU A 39 -8.56 8.74 14.06
C LEU A 39 -8.94 10.06 14.73
N LYS A 40 -10.18 10.53 14.55
CA LYS A 40 -10.70 11.73 15.23
C LYS A 40 -10.66 11.59 16.75
N SER A 41 -11.17 10.49 17.29
CA SER A 41 -11.20 10.21 18.73
C SER A 41 -9.79 10.19 19.31
N THR A 42 -8.85 9.58 18.59
CA THR A 42 -7.44 9.55 19.00
C THR A 42 -6.83 10.94 18.99
N THR A 43 -7.07 11.76 17.96
CA THR A 43 -6.57 13.15 17.90
C THR A 43 -7.16 14.01 19.02
N ILE A 44 -8.44 13.85 19.36
CA ILE A 44 -9.06 14.56 20.49
C ILE A 44 -8.37 14.17 21.80
N LYS A 45 -8.17 12.87 22.06
CA LYS A 45 -7.46 12.41 23.27
C LYS A 45 -6.03 12.95 23.35
N MET A 46 -5.32 13.00 22.22
CA MET A 46 -3.98 13.60 22.16
C MET A 46 -4.00 15.09 22.51
N ALA A 47 -5.01 15.83 22.02
CA ALA A 47 -5.20 17.23 22.38
C ALA A 47 -5.53 17.38 23.87
N GLU A 48 -6.42 16.57 24.43
CA GLU A 48 -6.74 16.58 25.87
C GLU A 48 -5.52 16.30 26.75
N GLN A 49 -4.61 15.44 26.28
CA GLN A 49 -3.36 15.09 26.98
C GLN A 49 -2.18 16.01 26.66
N SER A 50 -2.38 17.04 25.83
CA SER A 50 -1.32 17.96 25.39
C SER A 50 -0.67 18.68 26.58
N LYS A 51 0.65 18.79 26.54
CA LYS A 51 1.39 19.61 27.51
C LYS A 51 1.04 21.08 27.35
N VAL A 52 0.91 21.57 26.11
CA VAL A 52 0.55 22.97 25.82
C VAL A 52 -0.76 23.36 26.49
N LEU A 53 -1.80 22.52 26.41
CA LEU A 53 -3.09 22.80 27.03
C LEU A 53 -3.10 22.57 28.54
N ASN A 54 -2.32 21.62 29.05
CA ASN A 54 -2.27 21.29 30.48
C ASN A 54 -1.22 22.10 31.28
N THR A 55 -0.50 23.03 30.64
CA THR A 55 0.49 23.88 31.33
C THR A 55 -0.21 25.03 32.06
N PRO A 56 0.15 25.31 33.34
CA PRO A 56 -0.37 26.48 34.05
C PRO A 56 -0.07 27.78 33.31
N GLY A 57 -1.08 28.64 33.13
CA GLY A 57 -0.94 29.88 32.38
C GLY A 57 -1.33 29.77 30.90
N ALA A 58 -1.67 28.57 30.40
CA ALA A 58 -2.24 28.39 29.06
C ALA A 58 -3.51 29.25 28.85
N GLU A 59 -4.29 29.47 29.91
CA GLU A 59 -5.49 30.30 29.88
C GLU A 59 -5.24 31.79 29.58
N LYS A 60 -3.99 32.24 29.70
CA LYS A 60 -3.58 33.63 29.43
C LYS A 60 -3.04 33.84 28.02
N GLN A 61 -2.77 32.76 27.29
CA GLN A 61 -2.32 32.82 25.91
C GLN A 61 -3.47 33.11 24.96
N THR A 62 -3.16 33.71 23.82
CA THR A 62 -4.15 33.90 22.77
C THR A 62 -4.52 32.57 22.12
N LYS A 63 -5.73 32.49 21.54
CA LYS A 63 -6.17 31.30 20.79
C LYS A 63 -5.19 30.91 19.67
N ARG A 64 -4.52 31.88 19.05
CA ARG A 64 -3.54 31.65 17.99
C ARG A 64 -2.29 30.97 18.55
N GLU A 65 -1.71 31.54 19.61
CA GLU A 65 -0.52 30.96 20.26
C GLU A 65 -0.78 29.53 20.76
N LEU A 66 -1.94 29.29 21.38
CA LEU A 66 -2.34 27.95 21.80
C LEU A 66 -2.45 26.98 20.63
N PHE A 67 -3.08 27.38 19.53
CA PHE A 67 -3.24 26.51 18.37
C PHE A 67 -1.90 26.22 17.69
N ASP A 68 -1.05 27.24 17.53
CA ASP A 68 0.27 27.09 16.92
C ASP A 68 1.18 26.21 17.76
N ALA A 69 1.20 26.40 19.09
CA ALA A 69 1.96 25.55 20.01
C ALA A 69 1.41 24.11 20.06
N LEU A 70 0.08 23.95 20.11
CA LEU A 70 -0.57 22.63 20.08
C LEU A 70 -0.27 21.89 18.77
N ARG A 71 -0.30 22.61 17.65
CA ARG A 71 0.08 22.06 16.35
C ARG A 71 1.54 21.63 16.36
N GLN A 72 2.45 22.47 16.86
CA GLN A 72 3.87 22.13 16.96
C GLN A 72 4.11 20.87 17.81
N GLU A 73 3.33 20.67 18.86
CA GLU A 73 3.42 19.48 19.72
C GLU A 73 2.86 18.21 19.03
N LEU A 74 1.69 18.32 18.39
CA LEU A 74 0.91 17.15 17.98
C LEU A 74 1.00 16.80 16.49
N GLU A 75 1.38 17.73 15.60
CA GLU A 75 1.31 17.57 14.14
C GLU A 75 2.04 16.32 13.67
N ALA A 76 3.28 16.10 14.13
CA ALA A 76 4.07 14.93 13.72
C ALA A 76 3.38 13.61 14.08
N SER A 77 2.90 13.48 15.33
CA SER A 77 2.29 12.24 15.79
C SER A 77 0.91 11.99 15.17
N VAL A 78 0.10 13.03 15.01
CA VAL A 78 -1.20 12.92 14.32
C VAL A 78 -0.99 12.56 12.83
N LEU A 79 -0.02 13.18 12.17
CA LEU A 79 0.28 12.92 10.77
C LEU A 79 0.83 11.50 10.55
N GLU A 80 1.61 10.98 11.50
CA GLU A 80 2.07 9.59 11.49
C GLU A 80 0.89 8.61 11.58
N LYS A 81 -0.04 8.82 12.51
CA LYS A 81 -1.26 8.00 12.64
C LYS A 81 -2.10 8.07 11.36
N ALA A 82 -2.30 9.27 10.82
CA ALA A 82 -3.04 9.46 9.58
C ALA A 82 -2.35 8.76 8.39
N SER A 83 -1.03 8.88 8.26
CA SER A 83 -0.26 8.20 7.21
C SER A 83 -0.39 6.69 7.28
N LYS A 84 -0.33 6.12 8.50
CA LYS A 84 -0.56 4.69 8.69
C LYS A 84 -1.96 4.29 8.24
N SER A 85 -2.99 5.04 8.65
CA SER A 85 -4.37 4.77 8.22
C SER A 85 -4.57 4.88 6.70
N VAL A 86 -3.86 5.79 6.02
CA VAL A 86 -3.88 5.85 4.54
C VAL A 86 -3.31 4.57 3.95
N TRP A 87 -2.14 4.11 4.42
CA TRP A 87 -1.52 2.88 3.91
C TRP A 87 -2.39 1.66 4.16
N ASP A 88 -2.94 1.54 5.37
CA ASP A 88 -3.86 0.45 5.71
C ASP A 88 -5.08 0.45 4.76
N LEU A 89 -5.60 1.62 4.40
CA LEU A 89 -6.72 1.75 3.46
C LEU A 89 -6.34 1.40 2.01
N ILE A 90 -5.15 1.80 1.56
CA ILE A 90 -4.65 1.51 0.21
C ILE A 90 -4.31 0.02 0.04
N LEU A 91 -3.79 -0.62 1.10
CA LEU A 91 -3.37 -2.02 1.10
C LEU A 91 -4.50 -3.00 1.47
N ASP A 92 -5.67 -2.50 1.83
CA ASP A 92 -6.83 -3.32 2.18
C ASP A 92 -7.36 -4.11 0.98
N ASN A 93 -7.33 -5.44 1.08
CA ASN A 93 -7.78 -6.36 0.03
C ASN A 93 -9.31 -6.48 -0.06
N ASN A 94 -10.06 -5.89 0.88
CA ASN A 94 -11.51 -6.07 0.97
C ASN A 94 -12.30 -4.78 0.72
N GLY A 95 -11.66 -3.62 0.78
CA GLY A 95 -12.28 -2.31 0.62
C GLY A 95 -11.64 -1.49 -0.50
N LEU A 96 -11.09 -0.33 -0.15
CA LEU A 96 -10.62 0.63 -1.17
C LEU A 96 -9.39 0.12 -1.94
N GLY A 97 -8.47 -0.61 -1.30
CA GLY A 97 -7.32 -1.23 -1.97
C GLY A 97 -7.73 -2.23 -3.06
N LYS A 98 -8.82 -2.98 -2.85
CA LYS A 98 -9.45 -3.80 -3.89
C LYS A 98 -9.98 -2.96 -5.05
N GLU A 99 -10.67 -1.85 -4.75
CA GLU A 99 -11.18 -0.94 -5.78
C GLU A 99 -10.04 -0.34 -6.63
N ILE A 100 -8.92 0.03 -6.00
CA ILE A 100 -7.71 0.49 -6.68
C ILE A 100 -7.19 -0.60 -7.63
N SER A 101 -7.06 -1.82 -7.12
CA SER A 101 -6.56 -2.98 -7.90
C SER A 101 -7.46 -3.28 -9.10
N GLU A 102 -8.78 -3.31 -8.90
CA GLU A 102 -9.77 -3.54 -9.97
C GLU A 102 -9.76 -2.41 -11.01
N THR A 103 -9.50 -1.18 -10.58
CA THR A 103 -9.43 -0.03 -11.48
C THR A 103 -8.19 -0.10 -12.36
N VAL A 104 -7.03 -0.42 -11.78
CA VAL A 104 -5.79 -0.65 -12.52
C VAL A 104 -5.95 -1.81 -13.51
N GLU A 105 -6.50 -2.94 -13.07
CA GLU A 105 -6.76 -4.10 -13.94
C GLU A 105 -7.71 -3.75 -15.09
N ARG A 106 -8.79 -3.00 -14.82
CA ARG A 106 -9.73 -2.56 -15.85
C ARG A 106 -9.06 -1.70 -16.92
N VAL A 107 -8.19 -0.77 -16.53
CA VAL A 107 -7.43 0.05 -17.47
C VAL A 107 -6.44 -0.80 -18.25
N PHE A 108 -5.75 -1.73 -17.59
CA PHE A 108 -4.86 -2.66 -18.25
C PHE A 108 -5.57 -3.51 -19.31
N CYS A 109 -6.73 -4.12 -18.99
CA CYS A 109 -7.52 -4.90 -19.95
C CYS A 109 -7.97 -4.04 -21.14
N ARG A 110 -8.42 -2.80 -20.88
CA ARG A 110 -8.83 -1.84 -21.91
C ARG A 110 -7.68 -1.52 -22.87
N LEU A 111 -6.50 -1.20 -22.34
CA LEU A 111 -5.31 -0.92 -23.14
C LEU A 111 -4.82 -2.15 -23.91
N SER A 112 -4.96 -3.34 -23.33
CA SER A 112 -4.59 -4.61 -23.94
C SER A 112 -5.59 -5.12 -25.00
N GLY A 113 -6.71 -4.42 -25.21
CA GLY A 113 -7.77 -4.87 -26.11
C GLY A 113 -8.56 -6.08 -25.59
N GLN A 114 -8.44 -6.40 -24.30
CA GLN A 114 -9.20 -7.43 -23.59
C GLN A 114 -10.45 -6.86 -22.90
N GLU A 115 -11.00 -5.75 -23.38
CA GLU A 115 -12.19 -5.15 -22.81
C GLU A 115 -13.34 -6.19 -22.83
N PRO A 116 -13.91 -6.56 -21.66
CA PRO A 116 -15.05 -7.44 -21.61
C PRO A 116 -16.18 -6.84 -22.45
N PRO A 117 -16.85 -7.60 -23.33
CA PRO A 117 -17.85 -7.06 -24.22
C PRO A 117 -18.96 -6.37 -23.39
N LEU A 118 -19.23 -5.09 -23.71
CA LEU A 118 -20.24 -4.24 -23.05
C LEU A 118 -21.67 -4.80 -23.14
N PHE A 119 -21.87 -5.85 -23.94
CA PHE A 119 -23.08 -6.64 -24.00
C PHE A 119 -22.72 -8.12 -23.89
N PRO A 120 -23.36 -8.90 -23.00
CA PRO A 120 -23.35 -10.35 -23.13
C PRO A 120 -23.83 -10.71 -24.53
N LEU A 121 -23.09 -11.56 -25.25
CA LEU A 121 -23.60 -12.13 -26.50
C LEU A 121 -24.96 -12.79 -26.18
N PRO A 122 -26.07 -12.38 -26.81
CA PRO A 122 -27.30 -13.12 -26.70
C PRO A 122 -27.14 -14.43 -27.47
N ASN A 123 -27.52 -15.52 -26.82
CA ASN A 123 -27.70 -16.88 -27.33
C ASN A 123 -26.47 -17.75 -27.60
N GLY A 124 -26.29 -18.68 -26.67
CA GLY A 124 -25.97 -20.08 -26.96
C GLY A 124 -26.68 -20.97 -25.94
N GLU A 125 -28.01 -20.92 -25.88
CA GLU A 125 -28.78 -21.88 -25.07
C GLU A 125 -28.63 -23.32 -25.61
N PRO A 126 -28.74 -24.33 -24.72
CA PRO A 126 -28.29 -25.70 -24.94
C PRO A 126 -29.30 -26.51 -25.77
N GLN A 127 -28.82 -27.25 -26.77
CA GLN A 127 -29.63 -28.23 -27.52
C GLN A 127 -29.84 -29.51 -26.67
N PRO A 128 -31.10 -29.92 -26.42
CA PRO A 128 -31.43 -31.24 -25.89
C PRO A 128 -31.90 -32.13 -27.05
N ASP A 129 -31.11 -33.13 -27.44
CA ASP A 129 -31.57 -34.18 -28.34
C ASP A 129 -32.25 -35.31 -27.56
N LYS A 130 -33.53 -35.52 -27.90
CA LYS A 130 -34.37 -36.69 -27.62
C LYS A 130 -33.87 -37.86 -28.50
N GLU A 131 -34.12 -39.16 -28.33
CA GLU A 131 -35.15 -39.99 -27.71
C GLU A 131 -34.72 -41.46 -27.94
N ALA A 132 -34.92 -42.39 -27.00
CA ALA A 132 -35.30 -43.80 -27.30
C ALA A 132 -35.56 -44.63 -26.02
N ASP A 133 -36.81 -45.05 -25.91
CA ASP A 133 -37.44 -45.94 -24.93
C ASP A 133 -37.11 -47.43 -25.19
N ARG A 134 -36.85 -48.23 -24.14
CA ARG A 134 -37.64 -49.44 -23.74
C ARG A 134 -36.95 -50.40 -22.74
N ARG A 135 -37.66 -50.60 -21.61
CA ARG A 135 -38.01 -51.84 -20.85
C ARG A 135 -36.99 -52.54 -19.90
N LYS A 136 -37.31 -52.38 -18.60
CA LYS A 136 -37.41 -53.33 -17.45
C LYS A 136 -36.58 -54.64 -17.45
N GLU A 137 -35.85 -54.91 -16.37
CA GLU A 137 -36.18 -55.94 -15.36
C GLU A 137 -35.31 -55.82 -14.07
N LYS A 138 -35.86 -56.28 -12.93
CA LYS A 138 -35.32 -56.24 -11.57
C LYS A 138 -34.08 -57.12 -11.36
N GLY A 139 -33.15 -56.67 -10.51
CA GLY A 139 -32.12 -57.54 -9.92
C GLY A 139 -31.40 -56.88 -8.75
N LYS A 140 -31.41 -57.53 -7.60
CA LYS A 140 -31.01 -57.05 -6.27
C LYS A 140 -29.60 -57.60 -5.95
N GLY A 141 -28.70 -56.77 -5.41
CA GLY A 141 -27.69 -57.25 -4.46
C GLY A 141 -26.19 -57.16 -4.86
N LYS A 142 -25.49 -56.32 -4.08
CA LYS A 142 -24.21 -56.55 -3.39
C LYS A 142 -22.89 -56.71 -4.20
N GLN A 143 -22.04 -55.69 -3.96
CA GLN A 143 -20.68 -55.77 -3.40
C GLN A 143 -19.44 -55.67 -4.33
N LYS A 144 -18.64 -54.65 -3.97
CA LYS A 144 -17.16 -54.55 -3.94
C LYS A 144 -16.35 -54.17 -5.18
N GLU A 145 -15.33 -53.38 -4.82
CA GLU A 145 -14.05 -53.06 -5.46
C GLU A 145 -14.05 -52.15 -6.69
N ASN A 146 -13.40 -50.99 -6.50
CA ASN A 146 -12.67 -50.36 -7.57
C ASN A 146 -11.23 -50.13 -7.09
N GLU A 147 -10.30 -50.78 -7.78
CA GLU A 147 -8.88 -50.55 -7.70
C GLU A 147 -8.50 -49.29 -8.52
N ASN A 148 -7.60 -48.50 -7.95
CA ASN A 148 -6.38 -48.00 -8.58
C ASN A 148 -6.44 -47.45 -10.03
N ALA A 149 -6.20 -46.14 -10.20
CA ALA A 149 -4.98 -45.62 -10.85
C ALA A 149 -5.11 -44.14 -11.26
N ASN A 150 -4.20 -43.34 -10.70
CA ASN A 150 -3.28 -42.46 -11.43
C ASN A 150 -3.85 -41.24 -12.20
N SER A 151 -3.55 -40.03 -11.73
CA SER A 151 -2.42 -39.26 -12.31
C SER A 151 -2.33 -37.84 -11.74
N ILE A 152 -1.10 -37.50 -11.39
CA ILE A 152 -0.61 -36.26 -10.82
C ILE A 152 -0.35 -35.27 -11.96
N THR A 153 -0.84 -34.03 -11.86
CA THR A 153 -0.40 -32.92 -12.72
C THR A 153 0.64 -32.05 -11.99
N PRO A 154 1.81 -31.74 -12.59
CA PRO A 154 2.93 -31.14 -11.88
C PRO A 154 2.84 -29.62 -11.76
N SER A 155 2.95 -29.10 -10.53
CA SER A 155 3.23 -27.68 -10.25
C SER A 155 4.74 -27.48 -10.15
N LYS A 156 5.33 -26.82 -11.17
CA LYS A 156 6.75 -26.49 -11.25
C LYS A 156 7.08 -25.27 -10.38
N LYS A 157 7.36 -25.49 -9.09
CA LYS A 157 8.02 -24.50 -8.22
C LYS A 157 9.53 -24.56 -8.41
N ARG A 158 10.15 -23.43 -8.78
CA ARG A 158 11.60 -23.24 -8.79
C ARG A 158 12.05 -23.07 -7.33
N SER A 159 12.91 -23.97 -6.88
CA SER A 159 13.50 -24.05 -5.54
C SER A 159 14.57 -22.97 -5.34
N PHE A 160 14.56 -22.30 -4.19
CA PHE A 160 15.63 -21.43 -3.73
C PHE A 160 16.45 -22.23 -2.70
N GLY A 161 17.70 -22.53 -3.04
CA GLY A 161 18.63 -23.27 -2.20
C GLY A 161 19.45 -22.34 -1.31
N GLU A 162 19.36 -22.59 -0.02
CA GLU A 162 20.11 -22.03 1.09
C GLU A 162 21.55 -22.58 1.08
N LEU A 163 22.55 -21.70 1.13
CA LEU A 163 23.96 -22.05 1.27
C LEU A 163 24.48 -21.39 2.55
N ASN A 164 24.68 -22.20 3.58
CA ASN A 164 25.39 -21.85 4.80
C ASN A 164 26.90 -21.97 4.53
N LEU A 165 27.70 -20.97 4.92
CA LEU A 165 29.14 -21.10 5.10
C LEU A 165 29.56 -20.31 6.35
N GLU A 166 29.98 -21.06 7.35
CA GLU A 166 30.65 -20.58 8.56
C GLU A 166 32.17 -20.55 8.31
N GLY A 167 32.87 -19.52 8.80
CA GLY A 167 34.33 -19.53 8.78
C GLY A 167 35.03 -18.19 9.08
N ALA A 168 35.49 -18.07 10.33
CA ALA A 168 36.75 -17.46 10.78
C ALA A 168 36.93 -15.92 10.80
N ASP A 169 36.77 -15.39 12.02
CA ASP A 169 37.74 -14.61 12.81
C ASP A 169 38.95 -13.96 12.12
N GLU A 170 39.09 -12.63 12.24
CA GLU A 170 40.35 -11.99 12.64
C GLU A 170 40.13 -10.53 13.09
N THR A 171 40.47 -10.27 14.34
CA THR A 171 40.76 -8.97 14.96
C THR A 171 42.01 -8.31 14.36
N VAL A 172 42.11 -6.96 14.39
CA VAL A 172 43.32 -6.14 14.75
C VAL A 172 43.37 -4.77 14.02
N THR A 173 43.17 -3.72 14.84
CA THR A 173 43.79 -2.38 14.90
C THR A 173 44.48 -1.71 13.69
N ARG A 174 44.19 -0.40 13.52
CA ARG A 174 45.09 0.76 13.77
C ARG A 174 45.08 1.85 12.66
N SER A 175 44.65 3.06 13.05
CA SER A 175 45.21 4.41 12.78
C SER A 175 45.78 4.76 11.40
N SER A 176 45.40 5.92 10.85
CA SER A 176 46.16 7.19 11.03
C SER A 176 45.61 8.35 10.19
N ASP A 177 45.24 9.43 10.87
CA ASP A 177 45.42 10.82 10.42
C ASP A 177 46.95 11.14 10.44
N PRO A 178 47.47 12.14 9.70
CA PRO A 178 47.67 13.43 10.37
C PRO A 178 47.61 14.70 9.49
N THR A 179 46.99 15.73 10.07
CA THR A 179 47.55 17.07 10.38
C THR A 179 48.22 17.90 9.28
N ALA A 180 47.65 19.07 8.99
CA ALA A 180 48.40 20.30 8.77
C ALA A 180 47.68 21.49 9.44
N ALA A 181 48.35 22.05 10.45
CA ALA A 181 47.96 23.23 11.19
C ALA A 181 48.16 24.52 10.37
N LEU A 182 47.38 25.56 10.65
CA LEU A 182 47.92 26.92 10.70
C LEU A 182 47.14 27.79 11.69
N GLU A 183 47.84 28.07 12.79
CA GLU A 183 47.62 29.09 13.80
C GLU A 183 47.62 30.53 13.25
N GLY A 184 47.06 31.46 14.04
CA GLY A 184 47.33 32.90 13.92
C GLY A 184 46.08 33.75 14.13
N SER A 185 45.64 33.98 15.36
CA SER A 185 46.11 35.08 16.23
C SER A 185 46.00 36.47 15.59
N GLY A 186 44.96 37.21 15.99
CA GLY A 186 44.75 38.61 15.65
C GLY A 186 43.91 39.30 16.70
N LYS A 187 44.52 39.59 17.86
CA LYS A 187 43.97 40.45 18.91
C LYS A 187 44.55 41.86 18.70
N SER A 188 43.72 42.91 18.76
CA SER A 188 43.96 44.31 19.21
C SER A 188 43.09 45.34 18.41
N PRO A 189 42.92 46.61 18.84
CA PRO A 189 42.03 47.01 19.94
C PRO A 189 41.24 48.33 19.67
N LEU A 190 40.48 48.78 20.69
CA LEU A 190 40.14 50.18 21.02
C LEU A 190 39.29 51.01 20.04
N SER A 191 38.12 51.45 20.52
CA SER A 191 37.48 52.69 20.09
C SER A 191 37.08 53.51 21.33
N ILE A 192 37.69 54.70 21.43
CA ILE A 192 37.46 55.75 22.42
C ILE A 192 36.73 56.92 21.71
N SER A 193 35.96 57.69 22.49
CA SER A 193 35.24 58.97 22.19
C SER A 193 33.79 58.76 21.72
N LYS A 194 32.75 59.47 22.17
CA LYS A 194 32.52 60.81 22.78
C LYS A 194 31.08 60.73 23.36
N THR A 195 30.68 61.30 24.50
CA THR A 195 30.58 62.72 24.90
C THR A 195 30.21 62.74 26.37
#